data_AF-A0A7C2TDZ5-F1
#
_entry.id   AF-A0A7C2TDZ5-F1
#
_cell.length_a   1.000
_cell.length_b   1.000
_cell.length_c   1.000
_cell.angle_alpha   90.00
_cell.angle_beta   90.00
_cell.angle_gamma   90.00
#
_symmetry.space_group_name_H-M   'P 1'
#
loop_
_entity.id
_entity.type
_entity.pdbx_description
1 polymer ?
#
loop_
_entity_poly.entity_id
_entity_poly.type
_entity_poly.pdbx_seq_one_letter_code
_entity_poly.pdbx_strand_id
1 'polypeptide(L)'
;MANNSIQDDLFLLLGYLLTSAHGLYGEPQSYGPFRLMDAAGRLTGILRAHGMNDLFLEELEQAIDEQRFGTGSDDQLRERLAELCLRYTDQLKLRLGESST
;
A
#
# COMPACT_ATOMS: atom_id res chain seq x y z
N MET A 1 16.08 8.17 16.03
CA MET A 1 15.01 7.21 15.73
C MET A 1 15.63 5.83 15.92
N ALA A 2 14.98 4.91 16.63
CA ALA A 2 15.55 3.59 16.88
C ALA A 2 15.91 2.93 15.54
N ASN A 3 17.14 2.42 15.42
CA ASN A 3 17.59 1.69 14.25
C ASN A 3 16.93 0.29 14.29
N ASN A 4 15.62 0.24 14.03
CA ASN A 4 14.90 -1.02 13.89
C ASN A 4 15.41 -1.72 12.64
N SER A 5 15.54 -3.05 12.71
CA SER A 5 15.83 -3.83 11.52
C SER A 5 14.60 -3.87 10.60
N ILE A 6 14.79 -4.14 9.31
CA ILE A 6 13.64 -4.40 8.41
C ILE A 6 12.77 -5.54 8.93
N GLN A 7 13.37 -6.52 9.63
CA GLN A 7 12.62 -7.61 10.24
C GLN A 7 11.67 -7.11 11.33
N ASP A 8 12.09 -6.15 12.16
CA ASP A 8 11.24 -5.56 13.20
C ASP A 8 10.07 -4.78 12.59
N ASP A 9 10.34 -4.00 11.55
CA ASP A 9 9.30 -3.21 10.88
C ASP A 9 8.29 -4.11 10.14
N LEU A 10 8.77 -5.17 9.49
CA LEU A 10 7.90 -6.19 8.88
C LEU A 10 7.10 -6.96 9.94
N PHE A 11 7.67 -7.21 11.12
CA PHE A 11 6.97 -7.82 12.24
C PHE A 11 5.84 -6.91 12.76
N LEU A 12 6.08 -5.60 12.82
CA LEU A 12 5.03 -4.62 13.14
C LEU A 12 3.95 -4.56 12.05
N LEU A 13 4.32 -4.64 10.77
CA LEU A 13 3.35 -4.72 9.67
C LEU A 13 2.50 -5.99 9.74
N LEU A 14 3.09 -7.13 10.12
CA LEU A 14 2.36 -8.37 10.37
C LEU A 14 1.31 -8.18 11.49
N GLY A 15 1.71 -7.55 12.61
CA GLY A 15 0.78 -7.21 13.69
C GLY A 15 -0.36 -6.30 13.22
N TYR A 16 -0.03 -5.29 12.40
CA TYR A 16 -1.02 -4.40 11.79
C TYR A 16 -2.03 -5.17 10.91
N LEU A 17 -1.56 -6.08 10.05
CA LEU A 17 -2.41 -6.87 9.17
C LEU A 17 -3.37 -7.77 9.96
N LEU A 18 -2.86 -8.51 10.96
CA LEU A 18 -3.67 -9.43 11.77
C LEU A 18 -4.73 -8.69 12.59
N THR A 19 -4.34 -7.60 13.24
CA THR A 19 -5.26 -6.79 14.05
C THR A 19 -6.27 -6.03 13.18
N SER A 20 -5.87 -5.55 12.01
CA SER A 20 -6.79 -4.95 11.04
C SER A 20 -7.81 -5.97 10.56
N ALA A 21 -7.38 -7.16 10.14
CA ALA A 21 -8.28 -8.22 9.68
C ALA A 21 -9.29 -8.64 10.75
N HIS A 22 -8.83 -8.84 11.99
CA HIS A 22 -9.73 -9.11 13.12
C HIS A 22 -10.68 -7.94 13.39
N GLY A 23 -10.21 -6.70 13.25
CA GLY A 23 -11.01 -5.50 13.45
C GLY A 23 -12.09 -5.27 12.39
N LEU A 24 -12.08 -5.98 11.25
CA LEU A 24 -13.08 -5.80 10.19
C LEU A 24 -14.45 -6.41 10.52
N TYR A 25 -14.55 -7.26 11.54
CA TYR A 25 -15.85 -7.82 11.94
C TYR A 25 -16.77 -6.71 12.47
N GLY A 26 -17.85 -6.43 11.74
CA GLY A 26 -18.83 -5.39 12.08
C GLY A 26 -18.54 -4.01 11.49
N GLU A 27 -17.46 -3.86 10.72
CA GLU A 27 -17.13 -2.62 10.00
C GLU A 27 -17.83 -2.56 8.62
N PRO A 28 -17.94 -1.36 8.01
CA PRO A 28 -18.41 -1.22 6.64
C PRO A 28 -17.57 -2.05 5.66
N GLN A 29 -18.21 -2.58 4.60
CA GLN A 29 -17.55 -3.46 3.64
C GLN A 29 -16.30 -2.83 2.99
N SER A 30 -16.30 -1.51 2.78
CA SER A 30 -15.19 -0.77 2.17
C SER A 30 -13.95 -0.64 3.07
N TYR A 31 -14.07 -0.90 4.38
CA TYR A 31 -12.93 -0.84 5.29
C TYR A 31 -11.89 -1.92 4.98
N GLY A 32 -12.30 -3.09 4.48
CA GLY A 32 -11.36 -4.13 4.07
C GLY A 32 -10.41 -3.66 2.96
N PRO A 33 -10.93 -3.23 1.80
CA PRO A 33 -10.13 -2.61 0.74
C PRO A 33 -9.28 -1.43 1.22
N PHE A 34 -9.83 -0.56 2.06
CA PHE A 34 -9.08 0.57 2.63
C PHE A 34 -7.90 0.09 3.49
N ARG A 35 -8.09 -0.91 4.36
CA ARG A 35 -7.02 -1.46 5.21
C ARG A 35 -5.91 -2.12 4.40
N LEU A 36 -6.23 -2.75 3.27
CA LEU A 36 -5.24 -3.31 2.35
C LEU A 36 -4.44 -2.21 1.66
N MET A 37 -5.10 -1.14 1.21
CA MET A 37 -4.43 0.06 0.67
C MET A 37 -3.51 0.69 1.72
N ASP A 38 -3.99 0.81 2.97
CA ASP A 38 -3.18 1.32 4.08
C ASP A 38 -1.98 0.39 4.36
N ALA A 39 -2.15 -0.92 4.29
CA ALA A 39 -1.02 -1.84 4.45
C ALA A 39 0.02 -1.67 3.33
N ALA A 40 -0.41 -1.46 2.08
CA ALA A 40 0.48 -1.21 0.95
C ALA A 40 1.31 0.07 1.15
N GLY A 41 0.69 1.18 1.56
CA GLY A 41 1.42 2.42 1.85
C GLY A 41 2.36 2.32 3.07
N ARG A 42 2.03 1.46 4.05
CA ARG A 42 2.97 1.18 5.17
C ARG A 42 4.18 0.41 4.67
N LEU A 43 3.97 -0.56 3.79
CA LEU A 43 5.05 -1.32 3.18
C LEU A 43 6.00 -0.42 2.39
N THR A 44 5.49 0.51 1.56
CA THR A 44 6.33 1.47 0.83
C THR A 44 7.15 2.35 1.78
N GLY A 45 6.53 2.81 2.88
CA GLY A 45 7.22 3.57 3.92
C GLY A 45 8.36 2.79 4.60
N ILE A 46 8.17 1.48 4.84
CA ILE A 46 9.22 0.58 5.34
C ILE A 46 10.34 0.45 4.31
N LEU A 47 10.01 0.19 3.04
CA LEU A 47 11.01 0.06 1.98
C LEU A 47 11.87 1.34 1.88
N ARG A 48 11.26 2.53 1.95
CA ARG A 48 11.98 3.81 1.97
C ARG A 48 12.89 3.95 3.19
N ALA A 49 12.42 3.61 4.39
CA ALA A 49 13.21 3.72 5.63
C ALA A 49 14.48 2.88 5.59
N HIS A 50 14.48 1.80 4.82
CA HIS A 50 15.62 0.89 4.64
C HIS A 50 16.39 1.09 3.33
N GLY A 51 16.14 2.17 2.59
CA GLY A 51 16.84 2.47 1.32
C GLY A 51 16.54 1.49 0.19
N MET A 52 15.38 0.82 0.24
CA MET A 52 14.90 -0.16 -0.75
C MET A 52 13.79 0.41 -1.64
N ASN A 53 13.70 1.73 -1.77
CA ASN A 53 12.74 2.40 -2.63
C ASN A 53 13.33 2.78 -4.00
N ASP A 54 12.45 3.07 -4.94
CA ASP A 54 12.74 3.72 -6.21
C ASP A 54 11.66 4.79 -6.48
N LEU A 55 11.83 5.55 -7.56
CA LEU A 55 10.89 6.62 -7.93
C LEU A 55 9.44 6.12 -8.03
N PHE A 56 9.23 4.92 -8.57
CA PHE A 56 7.89 4.34 -8.67
C PHE A 56 7.28 4.10 -7.28
N LEU A 57 8.04 3.54 -6.33
CA LEU A 57 7.56 3.29 -4.98
C LEU A 57 7.29 4.60 -4.21
N GLU A 58 8.06 5.66 -4.44
CA GLU A 58 7.81 7.00 -3.88
C GLU A 58 6.49 7.59 -4.40
N GLU A 59 6.27 7.55 -5.72
CA GLU A 59 5.04 8.02 -6.34
C GLU A 59 3.81 7.19 -5.95
N LEU A 60 4.00 5.88 -5.71
CA LEU A 60 2.94 5.00 -5.24
C LEU A 60 2.56 5.32 -3.79
N GLU A 61 3.55 5.54 -2.93
CA GLU A 61 3.32 5.95 -1.54
C GLU A 61 2.54 7.26 -1.47
N GLN A 62 2.95 8.27 -2.23
CA GLN A 62 2.27 9.57 -2.27
C GLN A 62 0.81 9.43 -2.69
N ALA A 63 0.53 8.65 -3.74
CA ALA A 63 -0.83 8.43 -4.22
C ALA A 63 -1.72 7.70 -3.18
N ILE A 64 -1.14 6.80 -2.38
CA ILE A 64 -1.84 6.13 -1.28
C ILE A 64 -2.09 7.10 -0.12
N ASP A 65 -1.11 7.92 0.24
CA ASP A 65 -1.23 8.89 1.34
C ASP A 65 -2.30 9.94 1.06
N GLU A 66 -2.39 10.44 -0.17
CA GLU A 66 -3.46 11.37 -0.59
C GLU A 66 -4.87 10.80 -0.35
N GLN A 67 -5.04 9.48 -0.44
CA GLN A 67 -6.31 8.82 -0.15
C GLN A 67 -6.54 8.53 1.34
N ARG A 68 -5.49 8.29 2.14
CA ARG A 68 -5.64 8.08 3.59
C ARG A 68 -6.21 9.29 4.32
N PHE A 69 -5.95 10.49 3.80
CA PHE A 69 -6.43 11.75 4.37
C PHE A 69 -7.69 12.29 3.67
N GLY A 70 -8.14 11.63 2.60
CA GLY A 70 -9.34 12.02 1.86
C GLY A 70 -10.61 11.37 2.42
N THR A 71 -11.64 12.18 2.68
CA THR A 71 -12.99 11.69 3.02
C THR A 71 -13.72 11.21 1.76
N GLY A 72 -13.17 10.18 1.10
CA GLY A 72 -13.70 9.65 -0.15
C GLY A 72 -14.88 8.69 0.05
N SER A 73 -15.78 8.62 -0.93
CA SER A 73 -16.82 7.59 -0.97
C SER A 73 -16.25 6.20 -1.34
N ASP A 74 -17.02 5.14 -1.11
CA ASP A 74 -16.65 3.76 -1.49
C ASP A 74 -16.34 3.62 -2.99
N ASP A 75 -17.06 4.34 -3.86
CA ASP A 75 -16.82 4.34 -5.30
C ASP A 75 -15.49 5.01 -5.65
N GLN A 76 -15.16 6.12 -4.97
CA GLN A 76 -13.87 6.77 -5.16
C GLN A 76 -12.72 5.87 -4.70
N LEU A 77 -12.88 5.18 -3.57
CA LEU A 77 -11.88 4.19 -3.12
C LEU A 77 -11.70 3.07 -4.16
N ARG A 78 -12.80 2.56 -4.74
CA ARG A 78 -12.77 1.52 -5.78
C ARG A 78 -12.03 2.00 -7.03
N GLU A 79 -12.35 3.18 -7.54
CA GLU A 79 -11.71 3.77 -8.72
C GLU A 79 -10.21 3.97 -8.49
N ARG A 80 -9.84 4.46 -7.31
CA ARG A 80 -8.44 4.67 -6.94
C ARG A 80 -7.66 3.37 -6.82
N LEU A 81 -8.24 2.35 -6.20
CA LEU A 81 -7.63 1.02 -6.17
C LEU A 81 -7.43 0.45 -7.57
N ALA A 82 -8.40 0.63 -8.47
CA ALA A 82 -8.26 0.21 -9.86
C ALA A 82 -7.10 0.92 -10.57
N GLU A 83 -6.98 2.24 -10.40
CA GLU A 83 -5.87 3.04 -10.93
C GLU A 83 -4.50 2.55 -10.40
N LEU A 84 -4.38 2.35 -9.09
CA LEU A 84 -3.14 1.87 -8.45
C LEU A 84 -2.74 0.47 -8.95
N CYS A 85 -3.71 -0.43 -9.14
CA CYS A 85 -3.47 -1.75 -9.71
C CYS A 85 -2.94 -1.70 -11.15
N LEU A 86 -3.48 -0.80 -11.98
CA LEU A 86 -3.02 -0.61 -13.36
C LEU A 86 -1.58 -0.08 -13.38
N ARG A 87 -1.30 0.98 -12.61
CA ARG A 87 0.06 1.54 -12.46
C ARG A 87 1.06 0.48 -12.00
N TYR A 88 0.70 -0.33 -11.01
CA TYR A 88 1.55 -1.41 -10.52
C TYR A 88 1.79 -2.48 -11.59
N THR A 89 0.76 -2.86 -12.34
CA THR A 89 0.88 -3.85 -13.43
C THR A 89 1.80 -3.35 -14.55
N ASP A 90 1.70 -2.08 -14.91
CA ASP A 90 2.59 -1.49 -15.93
C ASP A 90 4.04 -1.47 -15.45
N GLN A 91 4.28 -1.08 -14.19
CA GLN A 91 5.62 -1.16 -13.62
C GLN A 91 6.13 -2.60 -13.54
N LEU A 92 5.25 -3.56 -13.22
CA LEU A 92 5.61 -4.97 -13.15
C LEU A 92 6.11 -5.48 -14.51
N LYS A 93 5.42 -5.16 -15.61
CA LYS A 93 5.86 -5.51 -16.97
C LYS A 93 7.23 -4.94 -17.30
N LEU A 94 7.46 -3.65 -16.98
CA LEU A 94 8.75 -2.99 -17.18
C LEU A 94 9.87 -3.71 -16.41
N ARG A 95 9.62 -4.08 -15.14
CA ARG A 95 10.59 -4.81 -14.30
C ARG A 95 10.85 -6.23 -14.78
N LEU A 96 9.85 -6.90 -15.34
CA LEU A 96 9.97 -8.27 -15.88
C LEU A 96 10.57 -8.31 -17.29
N GLY A 97 10.82 -7.15 -17.91
CA GLY A 97 11.35 -7.07 -19.28
C GLY A 97 10.34 -7.44 -20.36
N GLU A 98 9.04 -7.48 -20.02
CA GLU A 98 7.98 -7.63 -21.01
C GLU A 98 7.80 -6.29 -21.74
N SER A 99 8.67 -6.07 -22.73
CA SER A 99 8.41 -5.05 -23.75
C SER A 99 7.15 -5.48 -24.49
N SER A 100 6.11 -4.66 -24.44
CA SER A 100 4.87 -4.90 -25.20
C SER A 100 5.23 -4.95 -26.69
N THR A 101 5.21 -6.15 -27.27
CA THR A 101 5.07 -6.36 -28.72
C THR A 101 3.67 -5.99 -29.19
#